data_AF-A0A9D6TQ91-F1
#
_entry.id   AF-A0A9D6TQ91-F1
#
_cell.length_a   1.000
_cell.length_b   1.000
_cell.length_c   1.000
_cell.angle_alpha   90.00
_cell.angle_beta   90.00
_cell.angle_gamma   90.00
#
_symmetry.space_group_name_H-M   'P 1'
#
loop_
_entity.id
_entity.type
_entity.pdbx_description
1 polymer ?
#
loop_
_entity_poly.entity_id
_entity_poly.type
_entity_poly.pdbx_seq_one_letter_code
_entity_poly.pdbx_strand_id
1 'polypeptide(L)'
;MRIVVRRNVAHALAELPEGEEAAVRAALAGIPSAFGRPHIHSGLGLRQLKRGVYEARVGLHLRAVFTQEDDGALHVRLLGNHDDVRRYLRHR
;
A
#
# COMPACT_ATOMS: atom_id res chain seq x y z
N MET A 1 -3.84 -1.50 13.71
CA MET A 1 -2.57 -1.36 12.95
C MET A 1 -2.45 0.10 12.48
N ARG A 2 -1.33 0.78 12.71
CA ARG A 2 -1.14 2.18 12.26
C ARG A 2 -0.50 2.19 10.87
N ILE A 3 -0.86 3.16 10.02
CA ILE A 3 -0.19 3.40 8.73
C ILE A 3 0.59 4.70 8.77
N VAL A 4 1.79 4.68 8.20
CA VAL A 4 2.69 5.83 8.08
C VAL A 4 2.99 6.08 6.62
N VAL A 5 2.54 7.22 6.09
CA VAL A 5 2.88 7.66 4.74
C VAL A 5 4.17 8.47 4.79
N ARG A 6 5.21 8.01 4.08
CA ARG A 6 6.50 8.71 3.98
C ARG A 6 6.36 9.93 3.07
N ARG A 7 7.21 10.96 3.24
CA ARG A 7 7.16 12.22 2.46
C ARG A 7 7.21 11.99 0.94
N ASN A 8 8.07 11.09 0.46
CA ASN A 8 8.19 10.77 -0.97
C ASN A 8 6.88 10.17 -1.53
N VAL A 9 6.17 9.38 -0.72
CA VAL A 9 4.88 8.80 -1.11
C VAL A 9 3.76 9.84 -1.04
N ALA A 10 3.82 10.75 -0.07
CA ALA A 10 2.85 11.84 0.04
C ALA A 10 2.91 12.77 -1.20
N HIS A 11 4.09 13.01 -1.75
CA HIS A 11 4.24 13.75 -3.01
C HIS A 11 3.62 12.99 -4.18
N ALA A 12 3.97 11.70 -4.35
CA ALA A 12 3.42 10.88 -5.42
C ALA A 12 1.88 10.78 -5.34
N LEU A 13 1.31 10.73 -4.12
CA LEU A 13 -0.13 10.71 -3.91
C LEU A 13 -0.81 12.00 -4.41
N ALA A 14 -0.16 13.16 -4.24
CA ALA A 14 -0.69 14.46 -4.68
C ALA A 14 -0.58 14.68 -6.20
N GLU A 15 0.26 13.90 -6.89
CA GLU A 15 0.41 13.96 -8.35
C GLU A 15 -0.54 13.02 -9.10
N LEU A 16 -1.29 12.16 -8.38
CA LEU A 16 -2.27 11.27 -8.98
C LEU A 16 -3.51 12.04 -9.48
N PRO A 17 -4.20 11.54 -10.52
CA PRO A 17 -5.53 12.01 -10.85
C PRO A 17 -6.46 11.92 -9.63
N GLU A 18 -7.36 12.89 -9.45
CA GLU A 18 -8.22 13.01 -8.26
C GLU A 18 -8.98 11.71 -7.92
N GLY A 19 -9.48 11.00 -8.93
CA GLY A 19 -10.16 9.71 -8.74
C GLY A 19 -9.24 8.59 -8.25
N GLU A 20 -7.97 8.57 -8.68
CA GLU A 20 -6.98 7.61 -8.20
C GLU A 20 -6.49 7.97 -6.79
N GLU A 21 -6.25 9.25 -6.52
CA GLU A 21 -5.88 9.72 -5.19
C GLU A 21 -6.92 9.32 -4.15
N ALA A 22 -8.20 9.62 -4.41
CA ALA A 22 -9.30 9.28 -3.52
C ALA A 22 -9.39 7.77 -3.27
N ALA A 23 -9.21 6.96 -4.33
CA ALA A 23 -9.21 5.50 -4.22
C ALA A 23 -8.03 4.99 -3.37
N VAL A 24 -6.83 5.57 -3.52
CA VAL A 24 -5.68 5.21 -2.67
C VAL A 24 -5.96 5.58 -1.23
N ARG A 25 -6.46 6.79 -0.95
CA ARG A 25 -6.78 7.23 0.42
C ARG A 25 -7.82 6.32 1.08
N ALA A 26 -8.87 5.94 0.35
CA ALA A 26 -9.87 5.01 0.83
C ALA A 26 -9.28 3.62 1.13
N ALA A 27 -8.46 3.08 0.22
CA ALA A 27 -7.78 1.81 0.43
C ALA A 27 -6.85 1.86 1.66
N LEU A 28 -6.06 2.92 1.80
CA LEU A 28 -5.19 3.13 2.97
C LEU A 28 -6.00 3.20 4.27
N ALA A 29 -7.13 3.90 4.28
CA ALA A 29 -7.98 4.01 5.46
C ALA A 29 -8.59 2.66 5.89
N GLY A 30 -8.82 1.74 4.96
CA GLY A 30 -9.39 0.41 5.23
C GLY A 30 -8.38 -0.65 5.69
N ILE A 31 -7.08 -0.48 5.43
CA ILE A 31 -6.06 -1.47 5.80
C ILE A 31 -5.94 -1.69 7.33
N PRO A 32 -5.97 -0.66 8.21
CA PRO A 32 -5.85 -0.84 9.66
C PRO A 32 -6.80 -1.84 10.30
N SER A 33 -8.05 -1.91 9.79
CA SER A 33 -9.11 -2.76 10.31
C SER A 33 -9.09 -4.18 9.71
N ALA A 34 -8.52 -4.33 8.52
CA ALA A 34 -8.43 -5.60 7.81
C ALA A 34 -7.10 -6.35 8.02
N PHE A 35 -6.01 -5.64 8.32
CA PHE A 35 -4.68 -6.24 8.41
C PHE A 35 -4.60 -7.36 9.46
N GLY A 36 -4.12 -8.54 9.05
CA GLY A 36 -4.06 -9.74 9.88
C GLY A 36 -5.39 -10.49 9.99
N ARG A 37 -6.43 -10.07 9.25
CA ARG A 37 -7.75 -10.72 9.20
C ARG A 37 -8.09 -11.09 7.76
N PRO A 38 -7.56 -12.21 7.23
CA PRO A 38 -7.69 -12.60 5.82
C PRO A 38 -9.12 -12.59 5.29
N HIS A 39 -10.08 -12.95 6.14
CA HIS A 39 -11.51 -13.02 5.81
C HIS A 39 -12.15 -11.65 5.54
N ILE A 40 -11.52 -10.55 5.99
CA ILE A 40 -12.00 -9.16 5.85
C ILE A 40 -11.28 -8.44 4.70
N HIS A 41 -10.30 -9.09 4.05
CA HIS A 41 -9.56 -8.48 2.94
C HIS A 41 -10.39 -8.32 1.65
N SER A 42 -11.64 -8.82 1.63
CA SER A 42 -12.57 -8.68 0.50
C SER A 42 -12.68 -7.22 0.07
N GLY A 43 -12.28 -6.92 -1.17
CA GLY A 43 -12.34 -5.58 -1.75
C GLY A 43 -11.13 -4.67 -1.50
N LEU A 44 -10.22 -5.01 -0.59
CA LEU A 44 -9.05 -4.15 -0.29
C LEU A 44 -7.80 -4.48 -1.12
N GLY A 45 -7.82 -5.58 -1.88
CA GLY A 45 -6.69 -6.00 -2.70
C GLY A 45 -5.40 -6.26 -1.91
N LEU A 46 -5.51 -6.49 -0.59
CA LEU A 46 -4.39 -6.63 0.33
C LEU A 46 -3.77 -8.03 0.21
N ARG A 47 -2.47 -8.08 -0.11
CA ARG A 47 -1.72 -9.32 -0.29
C ARG A 47 -0.34 -9.22 0.33
N GLN A 48 0.11 -10.31 0.96
CA GLN A 48 1.50 -10.44 1.37
C GLN A 48 2.38 -10.81 0.16
N LEU A 49 3.45 -10.04 -0.07
CA LEU A 49 4.43 -10.28 -1.13
C LEU A 49 5.63 -11.08 -0.62
N LYS A 50 6.12 -10.73 0.56
CA LYS A 50 7.21 -11.39 1.31
C LYS A 50 6.96 -11.19 2.81
N ARG A 51 7.73 -11.83 3.69
CA ARG A 51 7.64 -11.59 5.14
C ARG A 51 7.83 -10.10 5.45
N GLY A 52 6.87 -9.48 6.14
CA GLY A 52 6.91 -8.04 6.47
C GLY A 52 6.69 -7.11 5.26
N VAL A 53 6.24 -7.62 4.11
CA VAL A 53 6.03 -6.84 2.88
C VAL A 53 4.66 -7.13 2.29
N TYR A 54 3.90 -6.08 2.06
CA TYR A 54 2.50 -6.20 1.65
C TYR A 54 2.22 -5.27 0.46
N GLU A 55 1.32 -5.68 -0.43
CA GLU A 55 0.72 -4.81 -1.44
C GLU A 55 -0.77 -4.61 -1.14
N ALA A 56 -1.30 -3.43 -1.43
CA ALA A 56 -2.71 -3.21 -1.68
C ALA A 56 -2.88 -2.80 -3.15
N ARG A 57 -3.80 -3.47 -3.86
CA ARG A 57 -4.14 -3.14 -5.24
C ARG A 57 -5.28 -2.12 -5.24
N VAL A 58 -5.02 -0.96 -5.83
CA VAL A 58 -6.00 0.12 -5.97
C VAL A 58 -6.38 0.20 -7.44
N GLY A 59 -7.51 -0.41 -7.79
CA GLY A 59 -7.89 -0.58 -9.20
C GLY A 59 -6.99 -1.55 -9.96
N LEU A 60 -6.88 -1.36 -11.28
CA LEU A 60 -6.20 -2.29 -12.18
C LEU A 60 -4.68 -2.10 -12.22
N HIS A 61 -4.22 -0.85 -12.17
CA HIS A 61 -2.83 -0.51 -12.46
C HIS A 61 -2.05 -0.01 -11.26
N LEU A 62 -2.71 0.57 -10.26
CA LEU A 62 -2.05 1.20 -9.13
C LEU A 62 -1.90 0.23 -7.95
N ARG A 63 -0.72 0.25 -7.34
CA ARG A 63 -0.34 -0.61 -6.22
C ARG A 63 0.36 0.21 -5.16
N ALA A 64 -0.06 0.02 -3.92
CA ALA A 64 0.61 0.57 -2.76
C ALA A 64 1.42 -0.54 -2.07
N VAL A 65 2.71 -0.30 -1.83
CA VAL A 65 3.57 -1.25 -1.10
C VAL A 65 3.84 -0.75 0.30
N PHE A 66 3.70 -1.66 1.26
CA PHE A 66 3.88 -1.41 2.68
C PHE A 66 4.92 -2.34 3.28
N THR A 67 5.60 -1.84 4.30
CA THR A 67 6.51 -2.64 5.10
C THR A 67 6.10 -2.56 6.55
N GLN A 68 6.03 -3.73 7.19
CA GLN A 68 5.85 -3.79 8.63
C GLN A 68 7.22 -3.56 9.28
N GLU A 69 7.32 -2.51 10.07
CA GLU A 69 8.55 -2.15 10.80
C GLU A 69 8.40 -2.49 12.30
N ASP A 70 9.50 -2.40 13.03
CA ASP A 70 9.56 -2.72 14.47
C ASP A 70 8.73 -1.77 15.35
N ASP A 71 8.36 -0.59 14.82
CA ASP A 71 7.46 0.36 15.47
C ASP A 71 5.98 -0.08 15.47
N GLY A 72 5.71 -1.30 15.01
CA GLY A 72 4.37 -1.89 14.95
C GLY A 72 3.45 -1.23 13.92
N ALA A 73 4.00 -0.46 12.98
CA ALA A 73 3.25 0.22 11.93
C ALA A 73 3.59 -0.31 10.53
N LEU A 74 2.66 -0.06 9.61
CA LEU A 74 2.87 -0.26 8.18
C LEU A 74 3.32 1.05 7.54
N HIS A 75 4.54 1.05 7.01
CA HIS A 75 5.10 2.21 6.32
C HIS A 75 4.83 2.07 4.83
N VAL A 76 4.12 3.05 4.23
CA VAL A 76 3.95 3.10 2.78
C VAL A 76 5.29 3.46 2.16
N ARG A 77 5.83 2.59 1.31
CA ARG A 77 7.14 2.74 0.69
C ARG A 77 7.06 3.18 -0.76
N LEU A 78 6.00 2.78 -1.46
CA LEU A 78 5.82 3.01 -2.89
C LEU A 78 4.34 3.09 -3.23
N LEU A 79 4.00 4.02 -4.12
CA LEU A 79 2.80 4.00 -4.96
C LEU A 79 3.29 3.88 -6.40
N GLY A 80 2.80 2.89 -7.13
CA GLY A 80 3.25 2.66 -8.51
C GLY A 80 2.56 1.47 -9.14
N ASN A 81 3.00 1.11 -10.34
CA ASN A 81 2.42 0.00 -11.09
C ASN A 81 3.07 -1.35 -10.77
N HIS A 82 2.69 -2.40 -11.50
CA HIS A 82 3.27 -3.73 -11.32
C HIS A 82 4.79 -3.76 -11.49
N ASP A 83 5.34 -3.02 -12.46
CA ASP A 83 6.76 -3.00 -12.75
C ASP A 83 7.55 -2.23 -11.69
N ASP A 84 6.99 -1.14 -11.16
CA ASP A 84 7.55 -0.40 -10.03
C ASP A 84 7.65 -1.30 -8.80
N VAL A 85 6.60 -2.07 -8.51
CA VAL A 85 6.59 -3.05 -7.41
C VAL A 85 7.67 -4.11 -7.64
N ARG A 86 7.77 -4.68 -8.86
CA ARG A 86 8.81 -5.67 -9.18
C ARG A 86 10.20 -5.07 -9.01
N ARG A 87 10.43 -3.83 -9.44
CA ARG A 87 11.71 -3.13 -9.28
C ARG A 87 12.04 -2.93 -7.81
N TYR A 88 11.09 -2.44 -7.02
CA TYR A 88 11.24 -2.29 -5.57
C TYR A 88 11.62 -3.61 -4.89
N LEU A 89 10.93 -4.71 -5.23
CA LEU A 89 11.19 -6.03 -4.64
C LEU A 89 12.57 -6.63 -5.00
N ARG A 90 13.21 -6.16 -6.07
CA ARG A 90 14.56 -6.58 -6.49
C ARG A 90 15.67 -5.81 -5.76
N HIS A 91 15.42 -4.56 -5.38
CA HIS A 91 16.43 -3.66 -4.80
C HIS A 91 16.29 -3.49 -3.28
N ARG A 92 15.49 -4.34 -2.63
CA ARG A 92 15.28 -4.35 -1.19
C ARG A 92 15.87 -5.61 -0.60
#